data_AF-A0A7Y0SC15-F1
#
_entry.id   AF-A0A7Y0SC15-F1
#
_cell.length_a   1.000
_cell.length_b   1.000
_cell.length_c   1.000
_cell.angle_alpha   90.00
_cell.angle_beta   90.00
_cell.angle_gamma   90.00
#
_symmetry.space_group_name_H-M   'P 1'
#
loop_
_entity.id
_entity.type
_entity.pdbx_description
1 polymer ?
#
loop_
_entity_poly.entity_id
_entity_poly.type
_entity_poly.pdbx_seq_one_letter_code
_entity_poly.pdbx_strand_id
1 'polypeptide(L)'
;NYVVIDIKANAFVHHMVRNITGSLIKVGRGEESPEWIKWLLDAKDRKLAGATAKAEALYPVDVDSPDEFGLPEVPIGPLFLPDNLN
;
A
#
# COMPACT_ATOMS: atom_id res chain seq x y z
N ASN A 1 -2.20 -0.07 19.01
CA ASN A 1 -2.86 0.61 17.88
C ASN A 1 -1.98 0.46 16.65
N TYR A 2 -2.57 0.03 15.54
CA TYR A 2 -1.90 -0.14 14.25
C TYR A 2 -2.55 0.78 13.22
N VAL A 3 -1.76 1.24 12.24
CA VAL A 3 -2.28 1.86 11.02
C VAL A 3 -1.93 0.91 9.89
N VAL A 4 -2.96 0.46 9.17
CA VAL A 4 -2.84 -0.48 8.06
C VAL A 4 -3.10 0.27 6.78
N ILE A 5 -2.23 0.06 5.77
CA ILE A 5 -2.39 0.62 4.44
C ILE A 5 -2.64 -0.54 3.50
N ASP A 6 -3.87 -0.68 3.04
CA ASP A 6 -4.27 -1.65 2.04
C ASP A 6 -4.24 -1.01 0.64
N ILE A 7 -3.59 -1.66 -0.32
CA ILE A 7 -3.42 -1.17 -1.69
C ILE A 7 -3.64 -2.31 -2.68
N LYS A 8 -4.66 -2.15 -3.54
CA LYS A 8 -4.98 -3.03 -4.66
C LYS A 8 -4.71 -2.32 -5.99
N ALA A 9 -4.09 -3.02 -6.93
CA ALA A 9 -3.85 -2.53 -8.30
C ALA A 9 -3.75 -3.72 -9.28
N ASN A 10 -3.91 -3.45 -10.57
CA ASN A 10 -3.72 -4.45 -11.63
C ASN A 10 -2.26 -4.90 -11.76
N ALA A 11 -1.31 -4.01 -11.49
CA ALA A 11 0.12 -4.29 -11.44
C ALA A 11 0.84 -3.21 -10.63
N PHE A 12 2.04 -3.55 -10.13
CA PHE A 12 2.89 -2.63 -9.40
C PHE A 12 4.25 -2.49 -10.08
N VAL A 13 4.74 -1.26 -10.20
CA VAL A 13 6.15 -1.01 -10.57
C VAL A 13 7.07 -1.31 -9.38
N HIS A 14 8.37 -1.42 -9.65
CA HIS A 14 9.36 -1.72 -8.63
C HIS A 14 9.26 -0.74 -7.42
N HIS A 15 9.10 -1.31 -6.23
CA HIS A 15 8.90 -0.59 -4.96
C HIS A 15 7.64 0.30 -4.85
N MET A 16 6.68 0.24 -5.79
CA MET A 16 5.52 1.15 -5.82
C MET A 16 4.80 1.27 -4.47
N VAL A 17 4.36 0.15 -3.91
CA VAL A 17 3.65 0.10 -2.62
C VAL A 17 4.48 0.75 -1.52
N ARG A 18 5.73 0.35 -1.36
CA ARG A 18 6.63 0.87 -0.30
C ARG A 18 7.00 2.34 -0.50
N ASN A 19 7.02 2.83 -1.74
CA ASN A 19 7.23 4.24 -2.04
C ASN A 19 6.00 5.08 -1.64
N ILE A 20 4.79 4.60 -1.98
CA ILE A 20 3.53 5.22 -1.58
C ILE A 20 3.44 5.27 -0.05
N THR A 21 3.65 4.14 0.62
CA THR A 21 3.69 4.04 2.08
C THR A 21 4.68 5.03 2.70
N GLY A 22 5.88 5.15 2.12
CA GLY A 22 6.91 6.08 2.59
C GLY A 22 6.45 7.53 2.59
N SER A 23 5.78 7.98 1.52
CA SER A 23 5.20 9.32 1.44
C SER A 23 4.01 9.50 2.40
N LEU A 24 3.13 8.51 2.51
CA LEU A 24 1.98 8.56 3.42
C LEU A 24 2.41 8.63 4.90
N ILE A 25 3.53 8.01 5.27
CA ILE A 25 4.09 8.12 6.63
C ILE A 25 4.47 9.57 6.95
N LYS A 26 5.05 10.33 6.01
CA LYS A 26 5.37 11.75 6.22
C LYS A 26 4.11 12.57 6.48
N VAL A 27 3.05 12.34 5.68
CA VAL A 27 1.75 13.00 5.86
C VAL A 27 1.13 12.64 7.20
N GLY A 28 1.11 11.35 7.57
CA GLY A 28 0.55 10.89 8.84
C GLY A 28 1.30 11.41 10.08
N ARG A 29 2.56 11.82 9.93
CA ARG A 29 3.36 12.48 10.97
C ARG A 29 3.22 14.01 10.99
N GLY A 30 2.51 14.59 10.03
CA GLY A 30 2.40 16.04 9.87
C GLY A 30 3.67 16.71 9.31
N GLU A 31 4.60 15.93 8.76
CA GLU A 31 5.81 16.46 8.11
C GLU A 31 5.50 17.08 6.74
N GLU A 32 4.42 16.64 6.11
CA GLU A 32 3.92 17.11 4.81
C GLU A 32 2.38 17.21 4.88
N SER A 33 1.78 18.04 4.04
CA SER A 33 0.31 18.15 3.96
C SER A 33 -0.30 17.02 3.12
N PRO A 34 -1.59 16.68 3.28
CA PRO A 34 -2.25 15.69 2.42
C PRO A 34 -2.18 16.02 0.93
N GLU A 35 -2.25 17.30 0.57
CA GLU A 35 -2.18 17.79 -0.82
C GLU A 35 -0.82 17.51 -1.47
N TRP A 36 0.23 17.34 -0.66
CA TRP A 36 1.56 16.99 -1.13
C TRP A 36 1.58 15.68 -1.94
N ILE A 37 0.72 14.71 -1.61
CA ILE A 37 0.62 13.45 -2.37
C ILE A 37 0.16 13.72 -3.81
N LYS A 38 -0.82 14.60 -4.00
CA LYS A 38 -1.27 15.00 -5.33
C LYS A 38 -0.16 15.74 -6.08
N TRP A 39 0.53 16.62 -5.40
CA TRP A 39 1.66 17.35 -5.97
C TRP A 39 2.79 16.42 -6.42
N LEU A 40 3.12 15.37 -5.65
CA LEU A 40 4.12 14.36 -6.04
C LEU A 40 3.74 13.63 -7.34
N LEU A 41 2.46 13.27 -7.48
CA LEU A 41 1.95 12.62 -8.69
C LEU A 41 2.09 13.54 -9.92
N ASP A 42 1.82 14.83 -9.75
CA ASP A 42 1.94 15.83 -10.82
C ASP A 42 3.40 16.13 -11.17
N ALA A 43 4.28 16.17 -10.16
CA ALA A 43 5.70 16.44 -10.33
C ALA A 43 6.45 15.30 -11.04
N LYS A 44 5.96 14.05 -10.93
CA LYS A 44 6.53 12.86 -11.59
C LYS A 44 8.03 12.64 -11.32
N ASP A 45 8.52 13.10 -10.17
CA ASP A 45 9.92 12.94 -9.77
C ASP A 45 10.03 12.18 -8.44
N ARG A 46 10.62 10.97 -8.51
CA ARG A 46 10.82 10.09 -7.36
C ARG A 46 11.71 10.72 -6.28
N LYS A 47 12.62 11.63 -6.63
CA LYS A 47 13.52 12.28 -5.67
C LYS A 47 12.78 13.16 -4.67
N LEU A 48 11.59 13.63 -5.04
CA LEU A 48 10.75 14.49 -4.20
C LEU A 48 9.91 13.68 -3.21
N ALA A 49 9.64 12.40 -3.50
CA ALA A 49 8.80 11.54 -2.68
C ALA A 49 9.53 11.03 -1.41
N GLY A 50 8.75 10.52 -0.44
CA GLY A 50 9.28 9.96 0.79
C GLY A 50 10.27 8.80 0.58
N ALA A 51 11.06 8.52 1.61
CA ALA A 51 11.97 7.36 1.60
C ALA A 51 11.17 6.06 1.45
N THR A 52 11.71 5.07 0.72
CA THR A 52 11.07 3.77 0.58
C THR A 52 10.86 3.14 1.96
N ALA A 53 9.61 2.81 2.30
CA ALA A 53 9.28 2.16 3.57
C ALA A 53 10.05 0.83 3.74
N LYS A 54 10.26 0.38 4.98
CA LYS A 54 10.93 -0.91 5.26
C LYS A 54 10.15 -2.08 4.64
N ALA A 55 10.87 -3.13 4.21
CA ALA A 55 10.26 -4.29 3.55
C ALA A 55 9.50 -5.21 4.51
N GLU A 56 9.93 -5.27 5.77
CA GLU A 56 9.42 -6.19 6.81
C GLU A 56 7.92 -6.06 7.13
N ALA A 57 7.28 -4.97 6.71
CA ALA A 57 5.88 -4.69 6.98
C ALA A 57 4.94 -4.88 5.76
N LEU A 58 5.47 -5.32 4.61
CA LEU A 58 4.68 -5.54 3.40
C LEU A 58 4.28 -7.02 3.27
N TYR A 59 2.98 -7.27 3.12
CA TYR A 59 2.41 -8.61 2.92
C TYR A 59 1.56 -8.62 1.64
N PRO A 60 1.81 -9.52 0.68
CA PRO A 60 0.85 -9.83 -0.37
C PRO A 60 -0.27 -10.69 0.22
N VAL A 61 -1.50 -10.20 0.13
CA VAL A 61 -2.65 -10.78 0.86
C VAL A 61 -3.74 -11.34 -0.04
N ASP A 62 -3.86 -10.87 -1.28
CA ASP A 62 -4.93 -11.28 -2.19
C ASP A 62 -4.49 -11.14 -3.66
N VAL A 63 -5.11 -11.92 -4.55
CA VAL A 63 -4.93 -11.85 -6.01
C VAL A 63 -6.25 -12.18 -6.72
N ASP A 64 -6.71 -11.25 -7.55
CA ASP A 64 -7.90 -11.49 -8.37
C ASP A 64 -7.63 -12.54 -9.44
N SER A 65 -8.52 -13.53 -9.54
CA SER A 65 -8.51 -14.57 -10.56
C SER A 65 -9.93 -14.81 -11.06
N PRO A 66 -10.15 -15.14 -12.34
CA PRO A 66 -11.48 -15.48 -12.85
C PRO A 66 -12.16 -16.62 -12.08
N ASP A 67 -13.46 -16.48 -11.85
CA ASP A 67 -14.29 -17.43 -11.07
C ASP A 67 -14.25 -18.86 -11.62
N GLU A 68 -14.06 -19.01 -12.94
CA GLU A 68 -13.97 -20.31 -13.62
C GLU A 68 -12.83 -21.21 -13.10
N PHE A 69 -11.82 -20.62 -12.46
CA PHE A 69 -10.73 -21.38 -11.85
C PHE A 69 -11.09 -21.97 -10.48
N GLY A 70 -12.19 -21.54 -9.86
CA GLY A 70 -12.69 -22.10 -8.59
C GLY A 70 -11.66 -22.10 -7.47
N LEU A 71 -10.84 -21.04 -7.38
CA LEU A 71 -9.79 -20.94 -6.36
C LEU A 71 -10.41 -20.81 -4.96
N PRO A 72 -9.76 -21.36 -3.92
CA PRO A 72 -10.26 -21.26 -2.55
C PRO A 72 -10.18 -19.81 -2.06
N GLU A 73 -11.24 -19.34 -1.41
CA GLU A 73 -11.21 -18.11 -0.64
C GLU A 73 -10.50 -18.36 0.69
N VAL A 74 -9.42 -17.62 0.94
CA VAL A 74 -8.67 -17.66 2.19
C VAL A 74 -8.77 -16.30 2.89
N PRO A 75 -8.76 -16.26 4.23
CA PRO A 75 -8.70 -14.98 4.95
C PRO A 75 -7.48 -14.15 4.52
N ILE A 76 -7.69 -12.85 4.31
CA ILE A 76 -6.70 -11.89 3.80
C ILE A 76 -5.43 -11.88 4.67
N GLY A 77 -5.57 -12.04 5.99
CA GLY A 77 -4.45 -11.96 6.94
C GLY A 77 -3.71 -10.61 6.86
N PRO A 78 -2.49 -10.48 7.42
CA PRO A 78 -1.81 -11.42 8.32
C PRO A 78 -2.58 -11.66 9.63
N LEU A 79 -2.25 -12.73 10.38
CA LEU A 79 -2.95 -13.28 11.57
C LEU A 79 -3.51 -12.29 12.62
N PHE A 80 -3.03 -11.05 12.65
CA PHE A 80 -3.51 -10.01 13.57
C PHE A 80 -4.58 -9.08 12.97
N LEU A 81 -4.91 -9.22 11.69
CA LEU A 81 -6.01 -8.52 11.03
C LEU A 81 -7.28 -9.40 11.05
N PRO A 82 -8.48 -8.79 11.12
CA PRO A 82 -9.73 -9.51 10.95
C PRO A 82 -9.83 -10.13 9.55
N ASP A 83 -10.64 -11.19 9.42
CA ASP A 83 -10.85 -11.91 8.14
C ASP A 83 -11.43 -11.01 7.03
N ASN A 84 -12.04 -9.88 7.41
CA ASN A 84 -12.50 -8.81 6.53
C ASN A 84 -12.09 -7.44 7.09
N LEU A 85 -11.57 -6.57 6.24
CA LEU A 85 -11.18 -5.18 6.57
C LEU A 85 -12.30 -4.15 6.34
N ASN A 86 -13.50 -4.61 5.96
CA ASN A 86 -14.69 -3.80 5.68
C ASN A 86 -15.77 -3.97 6.74
#